data_AF-A0A522SQX0-F1
#
_entry.id   AF-A0A522SQX0-F1
#
_cell.length_a   1.000
_cell.length_b   1.000
_cell.length_c   1.000
_cell.angle_alpha   90.00
_cell.angle_beta   90.00
_cell.angle_gamma   90.00
#
_symmetry.space_group_name_H-M   'P 1'
#
loop_
_entity.id
_entity.type
_entity.pdbx_description
1 polymer ?
#
loop_
_entity_poly.entity_id
_entity_poly.type
_entity_poly.pdbx_seq_one_letter_code
_entity_poly.pdbx_strand_id
1 'polypeptide(L)'
;MVRRHSPAWRVVLPLLAWLILLALLPWWLGLSLLLALAIAVAVLPQRLADEHAALIRRTLRWGLPGMLFALQRTLGGDAFAWGAALLGALAGYTMLAGLEAWLDRELRRAPAAPSAEWPELAMAPIGPAAEIIELQLPAWQLATGGLPDPLGGCVAHRDGAYVFEIGERIAGADAPVAFSPGGRWFAAQLRHGRGVLLWDRQRERQHRLRGWRLDGWYRGQPYLVRRDGDMPLALSTVLGGDDADES
;
A
#
# COMPACT_ATOMS: atom_id res chain seq x y z
N MET A 1 -5.85 7.58 -23.82
CA MET A 1 -5.47 7.44 -22.39
C MET A 1 -4.95 8.78 -21.90
N VAL A 2 -5.80 9.57 -21.24
CA VAL A 2 -5.38 10.83 -20.61
C VAL A 2 -4.88 10.47 -19.21
N ARG A 3 -3.56 10.48 -19.00
CA ARG A 3 -2.98 10.42 -17.66
C ARG A 3 -3.39 11.72 -16.95
N ARG A 4 -4.45 11.66 -16.13
CA ARG A 4 -4.76 12.72 -15.16
C ARG A 4 -3.58 12.79 -14.21
N HIS A 5 -2.63 13.68 -14.50
CA HIS A 5 -1.63 14.10 -13.54
C HIS A 5 -2.41 14.83 -12.45
N SER A 6 -2.61 14.18 -11.30
CA SER A 6 -3.00 14.89 -10.09
C SER A 6 -1.98 16.03 -9.92
N PRO A 7 -2.42 17.30 -9.90
CA PRO A 7 -1.50 18.40 -10.04
C PRO A 7 -0.62 18.44 -8.78
N ALA A 8 0.67 18.17 -8.95
CA ALA A 8 1.70 18.32 -7.91
C ALA A 8 1.58 19.67 -7.17
N TRP A 9 0.98 20.67 -7.83
CA TRP A 9 0.59 21.96 -7.30
C TRP A 9 -0.20 21.92 -5.98
N ARG A 10 -1.06 20.92 -5.75
CA ARG A 10 -1.80 20.78 -4.48
C ARG A 10 -0.91 20.47 -3.28
N VAL A 11 0.28 19.92 -3.51
CA VAL A 11 1.27 19.63 -2.45
C VAL A 11 2.29 20.75 -2.33
N VAL A 12 2.61 21.42 -3.44
CA VAL A 12 3.59 22.52 -3.48
C VAL A 12 3.02 23.80 -2.85
N LEU A 13 1.76 24.15 -3.10
CA LEU A 13 1.10 25.33 -2.52
C LEU A 13 1.13 25.37 -0.98
N PRO A 14 0.68 24.32 -0.25
CA PRO A 14 0.70 24.34 1.21
C PRO A 14 2.15 24.37 1.75
N LEU A 15 3.09 23.72 1.06
CA LEU A 15 4.51 23.77 1.42
C LEU A 15 5.10 25.18 1.29
N LEU A 16 4.75 25.88 0.20
CA LEU A 16 5.19 27.26 -0.05
C LEU A 16 4.56 28.23 0.96
N ALA A 17 3.26 28.07 1.24
CA ALA A 17 2.56 28.85 2.26
C ALA A 17 3.16 28.64 3.66
N TRP A 18 3.55 27.40 3.98
CA TRP A 18 4.21 27.06 5.24
C TRP A 18 5.59 27.71 5.38
N LEU A 19 6.40 27.66 4.31
CA LEU A 19 7.70 28.33 4.27
C LEU A 19 7.59 29.84 4.45
N ILE A 20 6.64 30.47 3.75
CA ILE A 20 6.39 31.92 3.84
C ILE A 20 5.92 32.30 5.25
N LEU A 21 5.01 31.52 5.84
CA LEU A 21 4.52 31.75 7.20
C LEU A 21 5.67 31.72 8.23
N LEU A 22 6.53 30.70 8.17
CA LEU A 22 7.68 30.57 9.08
C LEU A 22 8.75 31.64 8.84
N ALA A 23 8.92 32.08 7.58
CA ALA A 23 9.83 33.16 7.23
C ALA A 23 9.35 34.56 7.71
N LEU A 24 8.03 34.74 7.85
CA LEU A 24 7.40 35.96 8.35
C LEU A 24 7.25 35.99 9.88
N LEU A 25 7.24 34.82 10.52
CA LEU A 25 7.11 34.72 11.98
C LEU A 25 8.40 35.15 12.69
N PRO A 26 8.30 35.78 13.88
CA PRO A 26 9.45 35.98 14.75
C PRO A 26 10.11 34.63 15.04
N TRP A 27 11.43 34.55 14.90
CA TRP A 27 12.18 33.29 14.94
C TRP A 27 11.95 32.46 16.22
N TRP A 28 11.70 33.11 17.35
CA TRP A 28 11.34 32.47 18.62
C TRP A 28 10.03 31.68 18.54
N LEU A 29 8.99 32.23 17.87
CA LEU A 29 7.70 31.57 17.68
C LEU A 29 7.79 30.41 16.69
N GLY A 30 8.60 30.57 15.63
CA GLY A 30 8.90 29.48 14.69
C GLY A 30 9.61 28.31 15.38
N LEU A 31 10.57 28.60 16.26
CA LEU A 31 11.29 27.59 17.05
C LEU A 31 10.34 26.86 18.01
N SER A 32 9.50 27.58 18.76
CA SER A 32 8.52 26.96 19.66
C SER A 32 7.52 26.07 18.92
N LEU A 33 7.10 26.47 17.71
CA LEU A 33 6.19 25.68 16.88
C LEU A 33 6.84 24.38 16.39
N LEU A 34 8.10 24.45 15.92
CA LEU A 34 8.84 23.26 15.50
C LEU A 34 9.12 22.32 16.68
N LEU A 35 9.40 22.87 17.86
CA LEU A 35 9.60 22.10 19.09
C LEU A 35 8.30 21.39 19.52
N ALA A 36 7.17 22.09 19.52
CA ALA A 36 5.87 21.51 19.83
C ALA A 36 5.50 20.38 18.86
N LEU A 37 5.84 20.56 17.58
CA LEU A 37 5.61 19.55 16.54
C LEU A 37 6.51 18.32 16.73
N ALA A 38 7.79 18.51 17.10
CA ALA A 38 8.69 17.42 17.44
C ALA A 38 8.24 16.64 18.68
N ILE A 39 7.76 17.35 19.72
CA ILE A 39 7.19 16.73 20.93
C ILE A 39 5.93 15.94 20.58
N ALA A 40 5.05 16.46 19.73
CA ALA A 40 3.85 15.75 19.30
C ALA A 40 4.18 14.41 18.60
N VAL A 41 5.23 14.37 17.77
CA VAL A 41 5.70 13.13 17.13
C VAL A 41 6.34 12.17 18.13
N ALA A 42 7.09 12.68 19.11
CA ALA A 42 7.74 11.86 20.11
C ALA A 42 6.76 11.25 21.14
N VAL A 43 5.66 11.94 21.44
CA VAL A 43 4.71 11.56 22.52
C VAL A 43 3.48 10.84 21.99
N LEU A 44 3.05 11.06 20.74
CA LEU A 44 1.87 10.39 20.15
C LEU A 44 2.17 9.31 19.08
N PRO A 45 3.32 8.62 19.05
CA PRO A 45 3.59 7.65 17.99
C PRO A 45 2.56 6.50 17.94
N GLN A 46 1.91 6.17 19.07
CA GLN A 46 0.89 5.13 19.15
C GLN A 46 -0.52 5.56 18.69
N ARG A 47 -0.76 6.86 18.47
CA ARG A 47 -2.09 7.40 18.13
C ARG A 47 -2.15 8.15 16.80
N LEU A 48 -1.02 8.31 16.13
CA LEU A 48 -0.94 8.97 14.83
C LEU A 48 -0.87 7.90 13.74
N ALA A 49 -1.87 7.86 12.86
CA ALA A 49 -1.81 7.04 11.65
C ALA A 49 -0.56 7.41 10.82
N ASP A 50 0.08 6.42 10.19
CA ASP A 50 1.38 6.56 9.50
C ASP A 50 1.42 7.73 8.49
N GLU A 51 0.30 7.99 7.83
CA GLU A 51 0.14 9.11 6.89
C GLU A 51 0.33 10.48 7.56
N HIS A 52 -0.18 10.66 8.79
CA HIS A 52 -0.05 11.91 9.54
C HIS A 52 1.37 12.08 10.07
N ALA A 53 2.01 11.00 10.51
CA ALA A 53 3.40 11.02 10.93
C ALA A 53 4.34 11.42 9.77
N ALA A 54 4.09 10.92 8.56
CA ALA A 54 4.85 11.28 7.37
C ALA A 54 4.68 12.77 6.99
N LEU A 55 3.46 13.30 7.07
CA LEU A 55 3.18 14.71 6.85
C LEU A 55 3.89 15.61 7.88
N ILE A 56 3.86 15.23 9.16
CA ILE A 56 4.50 16.00 10.22
C ILE A 56 6.03 16.01 10.04
N ARG A 57 6.66 14.88 9.72
CA ARG A 57 8.10 14.82 9.40
C ARG A 57 8.46 15.71 8.21
N ARG A 58 7.60 15.74 7.19
CA ARG A 58 7.77 16.62 6.02
C ARG A 58 7.69 18.10 6.43
N THR A 59 6.74 18.48 7.27
CA THR A 59 6.63 19.86 7.76
C THR A 59 7.79 20.29 8.65
N LEU A 60 8.39 19.36 9.41
CA LEU A 60 9.58 19.61 10.24
C LEU A 60 10.83 19.81 9.36
N ARG A 61 11.02 18.93 8.36
CA ARG A 61 12.16 18.98 7.43
C ARG A 61 12.16 20.25 6.58
N TRP A 62 10.99 20.73 6.18
CA TRP A 62 10.83 21.97 5.39
C TRP A 62 10.58 23.22 6.24
N GLY A 63 10.29 23.09 7.53
CA GLY A 63 10.19 24.23 8.44
C GLY A 63 11.55 24.81 8.86
N LEU A 64 12.59 23.96 8.91
CA LEU A 64 13.96 24.33 9.23
C LEU A 64 14.55 25.40 8.29
N PRO A 65 14.44 25.27 6.94
CA PRO A 65 14.81 26.32 6.01
C PRO A 65 14.09 27.66 6.23
N GLY A 66 12.79 27.64 6.51
CA GLY A 66 12.00 28.84 6.77
C GLY A 66 12.42 29.57 8.04
N MET A 67 12.72 28.82 9.11
CA MET A 67 13.26 29.35 10.37
C MET A 67 14.66 29.98 10.19
N LEU A 68 15.55 29.31 9.45
CA LEU A 68 16.90 29.83 9.18
C LEU A 68 16.85 31.15 8.41
N PHE A 69 15.90 31.29 7.49
CA PHE A 69 15.67 32.54 6.76
C PHE A 69 15.13 33.66 7.66
N ALA A 70 14.20 33.36 8.58
CA ALA A 70 13.72 34.33 9.57
C ALA A 70 14.84 34.78 10.52
N LEU A 71 15.70 33.85 10.95
CA LEU A 71 16.86 34.13 11.80
C LEU A 71 17.89 35.02 11.09
N GLN A 72 18.21 34.72 9.82
CA GLN A 72 19.06 35.54 8.97
C GLN A 72 18.50 36.97 8.81
N ARG A 73 17.19 37.11 8.62
CA ARG A 73 16.54 38.42 8.51
C ARG A 73 16.70 39.25 9.79
N THR A 74 16.65 38.62 10.97
CA THR A 74 16.75 39.33 12.26
C THR A 74 18.19 39.64 12.70
N LEU A 75 19.17 38.85 12.29
CA LEU A 75 20.58 39.04 12.65
C LEU A 75 21.33 40.02 11.72
N GLY A 76 20.74 40.40 10.58
CA GLY A 76 21.38 41.24 9.59
C GLY A 76 22.40 40.48 8.72
N GLY A 77 22.72 41.02 7.54
CA GLY A 77 23.54 40.36 6.51
C GLY A 77 25.06 40.30 6.80
N ASP A 78 25.46 40.17 8.05
CA ASP A 78 26.86 40.17 8.46
C ASP A 78 27.47 38.75 8.42
N ALA A 79 28.80 38.63 8.27
CA ALA A 79 29.48 37.34 8.15
C ALA A 79 29.26 36.43 9.38
N PHE A 80 29.11 37.03 10.55
CA PHE A 80 28.77 36.33 11.79
C PHE A 80 27.34 35.74 11.77
N ALA A 81 26.39 36.43 11.16
CA ALA A 81 25.01 35.95 11.02
C ALA A 81 24.93 34.72 10.10
N TRP A 82 25.74 34.70 9.03
CA TRP A 82 25.91 33.52 8.18
C TRP A 82 26.52 32.34 8.94
N GLY A 83 27.53 32.58 9.78
CA GLY A 83 28.12 31.55 10.64
C GLY A 83 27.12 30.96 11.64
N ALA A 84 26.35 31.83 12.31
CA ALA A 84 25.30 31.42 13.25
C ALA A 84 24.18 30.64 12.54
N ALA A 85 23.78 31.05 11.34
CA ALA A 85 22.79 30.34 10.54
C ALA A 85 23.30 28.97 10.09
N LEU A 86 24.57 28.85 9.68
CA LEU A 86 25.16 27.57 9.26
C LEU A 86 25.27 26.59 10.43
N LEU A 87 25.70 27.08 11.61
CA LEU A 87 25.77 26.29 12.84
C LEU A 87 24.38 25.86 13.32
N GLY A 88 23.40 26.76 13.25
CA GLY A 88 22.01 26.44 13.56
C GLY A 88 21.42 25.40 12.60
N ALA A 89 21.72 25.51 11.30
CA ALA A 89 21.30 24.54 10.29
C ALA A 89 21.93 23.17 10.54
N LEU A 90 23.23 23.14 10.85
CA LEU A 90 23.95 21.91 11.15
C LEU A 90 23.42 21.26 12.43
N ALA A 91 23.30 22.02 13.52
CA ALA A 91 22.78 21.53 14.79
C ALA A 91 21.33 21.01 14.63
N GLY A 92 20.47 21.78 13.96
CA GLY A 92 19.10 21.39 13.66
C GLY A 92 19.01 20.14 12.79
N TYR A 93 19.85 20.04 11.76
CA TYR A 93 19.92 18.85 10.91
C TYR A 93 20.43 17.62 11.68
N THR A 94 21.45 17.76 12.53
CA THR A 94 21.97 16.65 13.35
C THR A 94 20.97 16.20 14.39
N MET A 95 20.22 17.12 14.99
CA MET A 95 19.17 16.80 15.95
C MET A 95 18.00 16.11 15.27
N LEU A 96 17.59 16.57 14.08
CA LEU A 96 16.56 15.94 13.26
C LEU A 96 16.98 14.52 12.83
N ALA A 97 18.19 14.36 12.31
CA ALA A 97 18.73 13.06 11.91
C ALA A 97 18.86 12.11 13.11
N GLY A 98 19.25 12.62 14.28
CA GLY A 98 19.27 11.86 15.53
C GLY A 98 17.89 11.42 15.98
N LEU A 99 16.89 12.29 15.88
CA LEU A 99 15.49 11.98 16.19
C LEU A 99 14.92 10.93 15.23
N GLU A 100 15.20 11.05 13.92
CA GLU A 100 14.81 10.07 12.91
C GLU A 100 15.46 8.71 13.18
N ALA A 101 16.76 8.68 13.47
CA ALA A 101 17.48 7.46 13.81
C ALA A 101 16.98 6.82 15.11
N TRP A 102 16.58 7.63 16.10
CA TRP A 102 16.02 7.14 17.35
C TRP A 102 14.61 6.59 17.18
N LEU A 103 13.72 7.28 16.45
CA LEU A 103 12.39 6.79 16.11
C LEU A 103 12.43 5.49 15.30
N ASP A 104 13.33 5.41 14.32
CA ASP A 104 13.57 4.18 13.55
C ASP A 104 14.08 3.03 14.43
N ARG A 105 14.82 3.35 15.49
CA ARG A 105 15.33 2.36 16.44
C ARG A 105 14.25 1.88 17.41
N GLU A 106 13.35 2.75 17.84
CA GLU A 106 12.19 2.42 18.67
C GLU A 106 11.15 1.61 17.88
N LEU A 107 10.89 1.96 16.61
CA LEU A 107 10.07 1.17 15.69
C LEU A 107 10.65 -0.24 15.45
N ARG A 108 11.98 -0.35 15.34
CA ARG A 108 12.67 -1.64 15.23
C ARG A 108 12.73 -2.41 16.56
N ARG A 109 12.50 -1.75 17.69
CA ARG A 109 12.28 -2.36 19.01
C ARG A 109 10.80 -2.69 19.23
N ALA A 110 10.18 -3.37 18.28
CA ALA A 110 9.16 -4.34 18.65
C ALA A 110 9.79 -5.32 19.68
N PRO A 111 9.02 -5.82 20.67
CA PRO A 111 9.57 -6.55 21.81
C PRO A 111 10.49 -7.64 21.29
N ALA A 112 11.78 -7.50 21.59
CA ALA A 112 12.74 -8.55 21.31
C ALA A 112 12.22 -9.79 22.03
N ALA A 113 11.91 -10.83 21.25
CA ALA A 113 11.72 -12.15 21.80
C ALA A 113 12.91 -12.46 22.72
N PRO A 114 12.68 -13.18 23.84
CA PRO A 114 13.72 -13.51 24.80
C PRO A 114 14.97 -13.99 24.08
N SER A 115 16.14 -13.51 24.52
CA SER A 115 17.42 -13.72 23.84
C SER A 115 17.66 -15.20 23.59
N ALA A 116 17.42 -15.61 22.35
CA ALA A 116 17.69 -16.95 21.87
C ALA A 116 19.21 -17.18 21.90
N GLU A 117 19.64 -18.29 22.50
CA GLU A 117 21.05 -18.63 22.59
C GLU A 117 21.60 -18.93 21.18
N TRP A 118 22.90 -18.72 20.93
CA TRP A 118 23.54 -18.85 19.60
C TRP A 118 23.12 -20.06 18.73
N PRO A 119 22.83 -21.25 19.28
CA PRO A 119 22.33 -22.38 18.48
C PRO A 119 20.97 -22.11 17.81
N GLU A 120 20.11 -21.32 18.45
CA GLU A 120 18.76 -20.99 17.98
C GLU A 120 18.80 -19.93 16.88
N LEU A 121 19.77 -19.01 16.93
CA LEU A 121 20.00 -18.00 15.89
C LEU A 121 20.44 -18.62 14.54
N ALA A 122 21.17 -19.74 14.57
CA ALA A 122 21.58 -20.45 13.36
C ALA A 122 20.42 -21.17 12.65
N MET A 123 19.34 -21.46 13.39
CA MET A 123 18.13 -22.10 12.89
C MET A 123 17.00 -21.11 12.61
N ALA A 124 17.17 -19.84 13.00
CA ALA A 124 16.19 -18.80 12.73
C ALA A 124 16.19 -18.45 11.22
N PRO A 125 15.02 -18.39 10.57
CA PRO A 125 14.94 -18.01 9.17
C PRO A 125 15.49 -16.60 8.95
N ILE A 126 16.40 -16.45 7.99
CA ILE A 126 16.98 -15.16 7.60
C ILE A 126 15.96 -14.43 6.72
N GLY A 127 15.11 -13.61 7.32
CA GLY A 127 14.13 -12.78 6.61
C GLY A 127 12.82 -12.61 7.37
N PRO A 128 11.90 -11.76 6.88
CA PRO A 128 10.53 -11.74 7.40
C PRO A 128 9.94 -13.15 7.34
N ALA A 129 9.03 -13.48 8.27
CA ALA A 129 8.35 -14.78 8.29
C ALA A 129 7.72 -15.03 6.90
N ALA A 130 8.34 -15.90 6.11
CA ALA A 130 7.90 -16.20 4.77
C ALA A 130 6.82 -17.27 4.87
N GLU A 131 5.56 -16.89 4.67
CA GLU A 131 4.49 -17.85 4.48
C GLU A 131 4.66 -18.51 3.10
N ILE A 132 4.70 -19.85 3.07
CA ILE A 132 4.70 -20.60 1.81
C ILE A 132 3.25 -20.61 1.29
N ILE A 133 3.04 -19.97 0.15
CA ILE A 133 1.74 -19.94 -0.53
C ILE A 133 1.66 -21.12 -1.50
N GLU A 134 0.99 -22.20 -1.07
CA GLU A 134 0.68 -23.33 -1.95
C GLU A 134 -0.65 -23.09 -2.68
N LEU A 135 -0.57 -22.83 -3.99
CA LEU A 135 -1.75 -22.62 -4.81
C LEU A 135 -2.45 -23.93 -5.13
N GLN A 136 -3.74 -24.00 -4.86
CA GLN A 136 -4.61 -25.06 -5.36
C GLN A 136 -4.97 -24.77 -6.82
N LEU A 137 -4.61 -25.69 -7.71
CA LEU A 137 -4.84 -25.53 -9.15
C LEU A 137 -6.35 -25.46 -9.47
N PRO A 138 -6.74 -24.60 -10.42
CA PRO A 138 -8.14 -24.49 -10.84
C PRO A 138 -8.55 -25.73 -11.64
N ALA A 139 -9.62 -26.39 -11.20
CA ALA A 139 -10.25 -27.48 -11.93
C ALA A 139 -11.08 -26.93 -13.10
N TRP A 140 -10.40 -26.60 -14.21
CA TRP A 140 -11.02 -26.12 -15.44
C TRP A 140 -11.90 -27.19 -16.07
N GLN A 141 -13.18 -26.87 -16.25
CA GLN A 141 -14.21 -27.75 -16.77
C GLN A 141 -14.91 -27.09 -17.96
N LEU A 142 -15.27 -27.90 -18.95
CA LEU A 142 -16.12 -27.47 -20.05
C LEU A 142 -17.57 -27.52 -19.56
N ALA A 143 -18.30 -26.40 -19.65
CA ALA A 143 -19.71 -26.34 -19.22
C ALA A 143 -20.69 -26.92 -20.28
N THR A 144 -20.27 -27.98 -20.98
CA THR A 144 -21.06 -28.61 -22.04
C THR A 144 -22.11 -29.50 -21.39
N GLY A 145 -23.38 -29.10 -21.46
CA GLY A 145 -24.50 -29.93 -20.96
C GLY A 145 -24.96 -29.66 -19.52
N GLY A 146 -24.45 -28.61 -18.88
CA GLY A 146 -24.81 -28.26 -17.50
C GLY A 146 -23.77 -28.76 -16.51
N LEU A 147 -23.08 -27.82 -15.87
CA LEU A 147 -22.05 -28.07 -14.88
C LEU A 147 -22.67 -27.96 -13.48
N PRO A 148 -22.41 -28.90 -12.54
CA PRO A 148 -22.90 -28.77 -11.17
C PRO A 148 -22.30 -27.52 -10.51
N ASP A 149 -23.17 -26.70 -9.92
CA ASP A 149 -22.76 -25.54 -9.14
C ASP A 149 -22.42 -25.98 -7.71
N PRO A 150 -21.23 -25.66 -7.17
CA PRO A 150 -20.87 -26.01 -5.80
C PRO A 150 -21.78 -25.41 -4.71
N LEU A 151 -22.52 -24.33 -5.02
CA LEU A 151 -23.52 -23.75 -4.11
C LEU A 151 -24.94 -24.31 -4.34
N GLY A 152 -25.08 -25.32 -5.21
CA GLY A 152 -26.34 -25.98 -5.55
C GLY A 152 -26.90 -25.53 -6.90
N GLY A 153 -27.56 -26.48 -7.58
CA GLY A 153 -28.11 -26.30 -8.92
C GLY A 153 -27.08 -26.55 -10.04
N CYS A 154 -27.38 -26.06 -11.24
CA CYS A 154 -26.53 -26.21 -12.42
C CYS A 154 -26.22 -24.88 -13.12
N VAL A 155 -25.08 -24.85 -13.81
CA VAL A 155 -24.65 -23.76 -14.69
C VAL A 155 -24.59 -24.25 -16.13
N ALA A 156 -25.32 -23.61 -17.03
CA ALA A 156 -25.29 -23.92 -18.45
C ALA A 156 -24.70 -22.75 -19.24
N HIS A 157 -23.88 -23.05 -20.24
CA HIS A 157 -23.49 -22.05 -21.24
C HIS A 157 -24.48 -22.08 -22.39
N ARG A 158 -25.20 -20.96 -22.61
CA ARG A 158 -26.18 -20.79 -23.69
C ARG A 158 -26.06 -19.37 -24.27
N ASP A 159 -26.11 -19.25 -25.60
CA ASP A 159 -26.07 -17.97 -26.31
C ASP A 159 -24.88 -17.06 -25.92
N GLY A 160 -23.71 -17.66 -25.65
CA GLY A 160 -22.49 -16.91 -25.27
C GLY A 160 -22.53 -16.32 -23.86
N ALA A 161 -23.39 -16.86 -22.98
CA ALA A 161 -23.47 -16.51 -21.58
C ALA A 161 -23.59 -17.76 -20.70
N TYR A 162 -23.02 -17.68 -19.50
CA TYR A 162 -23.31 -18.62 -18.43
C TYR A 162 -24.62 -18.22 -17.75
N VAL A 163 -25.54 -19.17 -17.66
CA VAL A 163 -26.81 -19.02 -16.96
C VAL A 163 -26.78 -19.97 -15.77
N PHE A 164 -26.86 -19.39 -14.59
CA PHE A 164 -26.96 -20.11 -13.34
C PHE A 164 -28.44 -20.36 -13.03
N GLU A 165 -28.76 -21.50 -12.44
CA GLU A 165 -30.13 -21.84 -12.05
C GLU A 165 -30.73 -20.85 -11.04
N ILE A 166 -29.86 -20.22 -10.24
CA ILE A 166 -30.22 -19.11 -9.33
C ILE A 166 -30.63 -17.81 -10.06
N GLY A 167 -30.62 -17.80 -11.40
CA GLY A 167 -31.07 -16.69 -12.25
C GLY A 167 -29.96 -15.76 -12.73
N GLU A 168 -28.75 -15.90 -12.20
CA GLU A 168 -27.60 -15.07 -12.59
C GLU A 168 -27.12 -15.37 -14.00
N ARG A 169 -26.79 -14.31 -14.76
CA ARG A 169 -26.36 -14.42 -16.16
C ARG A 169 -25.07 -13.66 -16.41
N ILE A 170 -24.03 -14.39 -16.83
CA ILE A 170 -22.72 -13.84 -17.12
C ILE A 170 -22.42 -13.96 -18.61
N ALA A 171 -22.50 -12.84 -19.33
CA ALA A 171 -22.19 -12.76 -20.75
C ALA A 171 -20.71 -12.42 -21.03
N GLY A 172 -20.21 -12.81 -22.20
CA GLY A 172 -18.88 -12.42 -22.69
C GLY A 172 -17.73 -13.24 -22.13
N ALA A 173 -18.03 -14.36 -21.49
CA ALA A 173 -17.09 -15.39 -21.09
C ALA A 173 -17.36 -16.70 -21.85
N ASP A 174 -16.33 -17.50 -21.98
CA ASP A 174 -16.32 -18.76 -22.72
C ASP A 174 -15.66 -19.86 -21.91
N ALA A 175 -15.83 -21.10 -22.37
CA ALA A 175 -15.26 -22.26 -21.73
C ALA A 175 -13.73 -22.29 -21.92
N PRO A 176 -12.97 -22.90 -21.00
CA PRO A 176 -13.41 -23.56 -19.77
C PRO A 176 -13.72 -22.61 -18.60
N VAL A 177 -14.42 -23.14 -17.60
CA VAL A 177 -14.74 -22.47 -16.32
C VAL A 177 -14.16 -23.22 -15.13
N ALA A 178 -13.95 -22.54 -14.01
CA ALA A 178 -13.52 -23.15 -12.77
C ALA A 178 -14.22 -22.49 -11.58
N PHE A 179 -14.47 -23.27 -10.53
CA PHE A 179 -14.92 -22.74 -9.25
C PHE A 179 -13.78 -22.78 -8.23
N SER A 180 -13.78 -21.84 -7.29
CA SER A 180 -12.89 -21.96 -6.13
C SER A 180 -13.31 -23.12 -5.23
N PRO A 181 -12.39 -23.65 -4.41
CA PRO A 181 -12.75 -24.50 -3.27
C PRO A 181 -13.81 -23.77 -2.42
N GLY A 182 -14.98 -24.39 -2.24
CA GLY A 182 -16.13 -23.79 -1.55
C GLY A 182 -17.08 -22.93 -2.41
N GLY A 183 -16.84 -22.81 -3.73
CA GLY A 183 -17.81 -22.27 -4.67
C GLY A 183 -18.01 -20.75 -4.68
N ARG A 184 -17.35 -20.00 -3.79
CA ARG A 184 -17.44 -18.53 -3.69
C ARG A 184 -17.09 -17.83 -5.00
N TRP A 185 -16.00 -18.24 -5.64
CA TRP A 185 -15.56 -17.65 -6.90
C TRP A 185 -15.95 -18.51 -8.08
N PHE A 186 -16.44 -17.84 -9.11
CA PHE A 186 -16.57 -18.41 -10.45
C PHE A 186 -15.54 -17.74 -11.38
N ALA A 187 -14.79 -18.54 -12.12
CA ALA A 187 -13.81 -18.10 -13.09
C ALA A 187 -14.17 -18.64 -14.48
N ALA A 188 -14.00 -17.80 -15.51
CA ALA A 188 -14.22 -18.19 -16.89
C ALA A 188 -13.25 -17.44 -17.82
N GLN A 189 -12.87 -18.03 -18.95
CA GLN A 189 -12.02 -17.34 -19.92
C GLN A 189 -12.82 -16.26 -20.67
N LEU A 190 -12.19 -15.15 -21.05
CA LEU A 190 -12.85 -14.12 -21.86
C LEU A 190 -12.93 -14.56 -23.33
N ARG A 191 -14.10 -14.37 -23.97
CA ARG A 191 -14.43 -14.86 -25.33
C ARG A 191 -13.48 -14.41 -26.46
N HIS A 192 -12.74 -13.31 -26.28
CA HIS A 192 -11.98 -12.66 -27.36
C HIS A 192 -10.54 -12.28 -26.98
N GLY A 193 -9.92 -12.98 -26.03
CA GLY A 193 -8.50 -12.75 -25.77
C GLY A 193 -7.96 -13.43 -24.53
N ARG A 194 -6.68 -13.16 -24.26
CA ARG A 194 -6.03 -13.57 -23.01
C ARG A 194 -6.63 -12.76 -21.87
N GLY A 195 -7.41 -13.40 -21.02
CA GLY A 195 -8.02 -12.75 -19.88
C GLY A 195 -8.96 -13.69 -19.16
N VAL A 196 -9.21 -13.38 -17.89
CA VAL A 196 -10.14 -14.12 -17.04
C VAL A 196 -11.24 -13.20 -16.54
N LEU A 197 -12.46 -13.72 -16.56
CA LEU A 197 -13.58 -13.18 -15.80
C LEU A 197 -13.60 -13.88 -14.45
N LEU A 198 -13.62 -13.10 -13.37
CA LEU A 198 -13.83 -13.58 -12.02
C LEU A 198 -15.13 -12.99 -11.48
N TRP A 199 -15.93 -13.79 -10.81
CA TRP A 199 -17.14 -13.35 -10.13
C TRP A 199 -17.10 -13.78 -8.67
N ASP A 200 -17.07 -12.80 -7.76
CA ASP A 200 -17.26 -13.00 -6.33
C ASP A 200 -18.76 -13.12 -6.07
N ARG A 201 -19.22 -14.34 -5.82
CA ARG A 201 -20.64 -14.63 -5.63
C ARG A 201 -21.16 -14.20 -4.27
N GLN A 202 -20.26 -14.07 -3.28
CA GLN A 202 -20.62 -13.61 -1.95
C GLN A 202 -20.81 -12.09 -1.90
N ARG A 203 -20.00 -11.36 -2.68
CA ARG A 203 -20.07 -9.88 -2.76
C ARG A 203 -20.77 -9.38 -4.02
N GLU A 204 -21.24 -10.30 -4.87
CA GLU A 204 -21.88 -10.05 -6.16
C GLU A 204 -21.06 -9.12 -7.09
N ARG A 205 -19.73 -9.28 -7.10
CA ARG A 205 -18.81 -8.43 -7.89
C ARG A 205 -18.15 -9.18 -9.02
N GLN A 206 -18.21 -8.61 -10.22
CA GLN A 206 -17.54 -9.16 -11.40
C GLN A 206 -16.29 -8.36 -11.75
N HIS A 207 -15.20 -9.07 -12.01
CA HIS A 207 -13.92 -8.52 -12.44
C HIS A 207 -13.54 -9.10 -13.80
N ARG A 208 -13.31 -8.24 -14.79
CA ARG A 208 -12.87 -8.64 -16.13
C ARG A 208 -11.42 -8.22 -16.33
N LEU A 209 -10.51 -9.16 -16.18
CA LEU A 209 -9.08 -8.90 -16.13
C LEU A 209 -8.43 -9.30 -17.46
N ARG A 210 -8.21 -8.30 -18.32
CA ARG A 210 -7.52 -8.49 -19.60
C ARG A 210 -6.02 -8.65 -19.37
N GLY A 211 -5.42 -9.62 -20.05
CA GLY A 211 -4.00 -9.95 -19.94
C GLY A 211 -3.60 -10.72 -18.69
N TRP A 212 -4.57 -11.10 -17.85
CA TRP A 212 -4.37 -11.91 -16.65
C TRP A 212 -4.99 -13.30 -16.83
N ARG A 213 -4.39 -14.32 -16.24
CA ARG A 213 -4.94 -15.67 -16.15
C ARG A 213 -4.97 -16.08 -14.70
N LEU A 214 -5.96 -16.89 -14.35
CA LEU A 214 -6.02 -17.52 -13.04
C LEU A 214 -4.99 -18.66 -13.00
N ASP A 215 -4.09 -18.58 -12.03
CA ASP A 215 -3.05 -19.57 -11.79
C ASP A 215 -3.49 -20.58 -10.71
N GLY A 216 -4.17 -20.09 -9.69
CA GLY A 216 -4.72 -20.95 -8.64
C GLY A 216 -5.47 -20.22 -7.56
N TRP A 217 -5.84 -20.99 -6.54
CA TRP A 217 -6.58 -20.54 -5.38
C TRP A 217 -5.74 -20.71 -4.12
N TYR A 218 -5.73 -19.70 -3.25
CA TYR A 218 -5.13 -19.80 -1.93
C TYR A 218 -6.10 -19.27 -0.89
N ARG A 219 -6.43 -20.09 0.12
CA ARG A 219 -7.46 -19.79 1.12
C ARG A 219 -8.78 -19.30 0.49
N GLY A 220 -9.16 -19.88 -0.66
CA GLY A 220 -10.36 -19.51 -1.41
C GLY A 220 -10.29 -18.16 -2.15
N GLN A 221 -9.12 -17.53 -2.25
CA GLN A 221 -8.90 -16.31 -3.03
C GLN A 221 -8.19 -16.59 -4.36
N PRO A 222 -8.52 -15.86 -5.45
CA PRO A 222 -7.87 -16.01 -6.74
C PRO A 222 -6.46 -15.40 -6.77
N TYR A 223 -5.50 -16.18 -7.26
CA TYR A 223 -4.15 -15.74 -7.60
C TYR A 223 -3.96 -15.77 -9.11
N LEU A 224 -3.35 -14.70 -9.62
CA LEU A 224 -3.36 -14.35 -11.04
C LEU A 224 -1.94 -14.13 -11.54
N VAL A 225 -1.70 -14.58 -12.77
CA VAL A 225 -0.43 -14.38 -13.49
C VAL A 225 -0.67 -13.65 -14.80
N ARG A 226 0.31 -12.86 -15.23
CA ARG A 226 0.22 -12.10 -16.49
C ARG A 226 0.85 -12.87 -17.65
N ARG A 227 1.96 -13.56 -17.39
CA ARG A 227 2.67 -14.44 -18.34
C ARG A 227 3.04 -15.75 -17.64
N ASP A 228 3.29 -16.79 -18.43
CA ASP A 228 3.80 -18.06 -17.88
C ASP A 228 5.16 -17.82 -17.21
N GLY A 229 5.31 -18.32 -15.98
CA GLY A 229 6.52 -18.14 -15.17
C GLY A 229 6.60 -16.83 -14.37
N ASP A 230 5.63 -15.92 -14.49
CA ASP A 230 5.53 -14.77 -13.58
C ASP A 230 5.10 -15.23 -12.18
N MET A 231 5.53 -14.49 -11.14
CA MET A 231 5.04 -14.70 -9.78
C MET A 231 3.52 -14.48 -9.71
N PRO A 232 2.73 -15.43 -9.16
CA PRO A 232 1.30 -15.24 -8.95
C PRO A 232 1.02 -14.12 -7.95
N LEU A 233 0.05 -13.27 -8.27
CA LEU A 233 -0.35 -12.14 -7.43
C LEU A 233 -1.80 -12.31 -6.97
N ALA A 234 -2.08 -11.91 -5.72
CA ALA A 234 -3.43 -11.86 -5.20
C ALA A 234 -4.29 -10.85 -5.99
N LEU A 235 -5.60 -11.10 -6.05
CA LEU A 235 -6.54 -10.21 -6.75
C LEU A 235 -6.52 -8.77 -6.22
N SER A 236 -6.36 -8.55 -4.92
CA SER A 236 -6.24 -7.21 -4.32
C SER A 236 -5.12 -6.40 -4.99
N THR A 237 -3.93 -6.99 -5.07
CA THR A 237 -2.75 -6.43 -5.73
C THR A 237 -3.00 -6.16 -7.22
N VAL A 238 -3.66 -7.10 -7.92
CA VAL A 238 -3.98 -6.93 -9.36
C VAL A 238 -4.98 -5.79 -9.60
N LEU A 239 -5.93 -5.59 -8.69
CA LEU A 239 -6.89 -4.49 -8.74
C LEU A 239 -6.30 -3.15 -8.32
N GLY A 240 -5.05 -3.13 -7.83
CA GLY A 240 -4.40 -1.93 -7.28
C GLY A 240 -4.97 -1.52 -5.93
N GLY A 241 -5.60 -2.45 -5.20
CA GLY A 241 -5.87 -2.29 -3.78
C GLY A 241 -4.56 -2.51 -3.04
N ASP A 242 -4.03 -1.43 -2.46
CA ASP A 242 -3.02 -1.52 -1.40
C ASP A 242 -3.51 -2.50 -0.33
N ASP A 243 -2.57 -3.30 0.14
CA ASP A 243 -2.56 -4.15 1.34
C ASP A 243 -3.59 -3.75 2.42
N ALA A 244 -4.83 -4.18 2.23
CA ALA A 244 -5.91 -4.09 3.19
C ALA A 244 -6.57 -5.46 3.28
N ASP A 245 -6.01 -6.31 4.14
CA ASP A 245 -6.69 -7.32 4.95
C ASP A 245 -5.63 -8.17 5.69
N GLU A 246 -5.02 -7.60 6.74
CA GLU A 246 -4.72 -8.38 7.95
C GLU A 246 -5.67 -7.87 9.05
N SER A 247 -6.77 -8.58 9.22
CA SER A 247 -7.60 -8.64 10.43
C SER A 247 -8.36 -9.96 10.42
#